data_AF-A0A9W7KZH5-F1
#
_entry.id   AF-A0A9W7KZH5-F1
#
_cell.length_a   1.000
_cell.length_b   1.000
_cell.length_c   1.000
_cell.angle_alpha   90.00
_cell.angle_beta   90.00
_cell.angle_gamma   90.00
#
_symmetry.space_group_name_H-M   'P 1'
#
loop_
_entity.id
_entity.type
_entity.pdbx_description
1 polymer ?
#
loop_
_entity_poly.entity_id
_entity_poly.type
_entity_poly.pdbx_seq_one_letter_code
_entity_poly.pdbx_strand_id
1 'polypeptide(L)'
;MKKHKAAKHGINVVWFSCDQDNCDYKAKTAGALKQHKQHVHNIKVVWNRCDSCEYKVMQAGNLKQHKQRIHNIGVIWHQCDSYDYKAKQAGDLKRHKRTQHPAEDNNWSFNEDGGVWWVEL
;
A
#
# COMPACT_ATOMS: atom_id res chain seq x y z
N MET A 1 -2.59 16.82 -10.53
CA MET A 1 -3.77 17.35 -9.80
C MET A 1 -5.12 16.72 -10.18
N LYS A 2 -5.58 16.71 -11.44
CA LYS A 2 -6.93 16.20 -11.80
C LYS A 2 -7.24 14.75 -11.38
N LYS A 3 -6.33 13.79 -11.69
CA LYS A 3 -6.50 12.36 -11.33
C LYS A 3 -6.53 12.09 -9.82
N HIS A 4 -5.75 12.84 -9.04
CA HIS A 4 -5.74 12.74 -7.57
C HIS A 4 -7.09 13.18 -6.98
N LYS A 5 -7.62 14.33 -7.43
CA LYS A 5 -8.92 14.84 -7.00
C LYS A 5 -10.05 13.86 -7.27
N ALA A 6 -10.05 13.21 -8.44
CA ALA A 6 -10.99 12.14 -8.74
C ALA A 6 -10.80 10.93 -7.82
N ALA A 7 -9.59 10.39 -7.71
CA ALA A 7 -9.33 9.17 -6.96
C ALA A 7 -9.59 9.31 -5.45
N LYS A 8 -9.12 10.40 -4.84
CA LYS A 8 -9.14 10.63 -3.38
C LYS A 8 -10.36 11.41 -2.91
N HIS A 9 -10.80 12.41 -3.65
CA HIS A 9 -11.87 13.32 -3.21
C HIS A 9 -13.18 13.14 -3.98
N GLY A 10 -13.23 12.27 -5.00
CA GLY A 10 -14.46 12.07 -5.75
C GLY A 10 -14.84 13.23 -6.68
N ILE A 11 -13.97 14.23 -6.82
CA ILE A 11 -14.24 15.43 -7.62
C ILE A 11 -13.95 15.14 -9.09
N ASN A 12 -14.92 15.38 -9.97
CA ASN A 12 -14.83 15.15 -11.42
C ASN A 12 -14.43 13.70 -11.76
N VAL A 13 -15.02 12.72 -11.07
CA VAL A 13 -14.73 11.30 -11.32
C VAL A 13 -15.38 10.87 -12.62
N VAL A 14 -14.54 10.35 -13.51
CA VAL A 14 -14.96 9.50 -14.62
C VAL A 14 -14.77 8.06 -14.18
N TRP A 15 -15.85 7.29 -14.20
CA TRP A 15 -15.85 5.88 -13.85
C TRP A 15 -15.50 5.04 -15.08
N PHE A 16 -14.64 4.04 -14.87
CA PHE A 16 -14.30 3.01 -15.83
C PHE A 16 -15.00 1.72 -15.39
N SER A 17 -16.01 1.29 -16.14
CA SER A 17 -16.76 0.05 -15.86
C SER A 17 -16.08 -1.16 -16.48
N CYS A 18 -16.23 -2.33 -15.84
CA CYS A 18 -15.92 -3.59 -16.48
C CYS A 18 -16.87 -3.85 -17.64
N ASP A 19 -16.35 -4.45 -18.70
CA ASP A 19 -17.07 -4.81 -19.93
C ASP A 19 -17.37 -6.31 -19.99
N GLN A 20 -17.07 -7.05 -18.91
CA GLN A 20 -17.32 -8.48 -18.84
C GLN A 20 -18.74 -8.75 -18.37
N ASP A 21 -19.32 -9.81 -18.93
CA ASP A 21 -20.66 -10.26 -18.58
C ASP A 21 -20.74 -10.59 -17.08
N ASN A 22 -21.87 -10.23 -16.46
CA ASN A 22 -22.10 -10.40 -15.02
C ASN A 22 -21.03 -9.75 -14.11
N CYS A 23 -20.46 -8.61 -14.51
CA CYS A 23 -19.50 -7.86 -13.71
C CYS A 23 -19.86 -6.37 -13.54
N ASP A 24 -20.31 -5.99 -12.35
CA ASP A 24 -20.67 -4.60 -12.02
C ASP A 24 -19.49 -3.75 -11.52
N TYR A 25 -18.26 -4.25 -11.61
CA TYR A 25 -17.09 -3.55 -11.09
C TYR A 25 -16.84 -2.23 -11.82
N LYS A 26 -16.60 -1.16 -11.05
CA LYS A 26 -16.23 0.16 -11.55
C LYS A 26 -15.00 0.69 -10.83
N ALA A 27 -14.12 1.35 -11.58
CA ALA A 27 -12.91 1.97 -11.05
C ALA A 27 -12.82 3.45 -11.38
N LYS A 28 -12.18 4.23 -10.50
CA LYS A 28 -11.91 5.66 -10.73
C LYS A 28 -10.72 5.91 -11.68
N THR A 29 -9.98 4.86 -12.05
CA THR A 29 -8.83 4.95 -12.95
C THR A 29 -8.76 3.75 -13.89
N ALA A 30 -8.28 3.96 -15.11
CA ALA A 30 -8.11 2.90 -16.10
C ALA A 30 -7.14 1.79 -15.63
N GLY A 31 -6.11 2.16 -14.84
CA GLY A 31 -5.14 1.20 -14.29
C GLY A 31 -5.77 0.22 -13.31
N ALA A 32 -6.67 0.70 -12.44
CA ALA A 32 -7.40 -0.15 -11.51
C ALA A 32 -8.37 -1.10 -12.25
N LEU A 33 -9.07 -0.63 -13.29
CA LEU A 33 -9.89 -1.51 -14.11
C LEU A 33 -9.05 -2.58 -14.83
N LYS A 34 -7.89 -2.21 -15.38
CA LYS A 34 -6.97 -3.17 -16.00
C LYS A 34 -6.55 -4.25 -15.00
N GLN A 35 -6.17 -3.86 -13.79
CA GLN A 35 -5.80 -4.81 -12.74
C GLN A 35 -6.98 -5.72 -12.38
N HIS A 36 -8.18 -5.16 -12.18
CA HIS A 36 -9.38 -5.95 -11.92
C HIS A 36 -9.60 -7.02 -12.99
N LYS A 37 -9.54 -6.65 -14.29
CA LYS A 37 -9.68 -7.60 -15.40
C LYS A 37 -8.61 -8.71 -15.38
N GLN A 38 -7.38 -8.38 -14.99
CA GLN A 38 -6.31 -9.37 -14.85
C GLN A 38 -6.57 -10.35 -13.69
N HIS A 39 -6.98 -9.85 -12.52
CA HIS A 39 -7.14 -10.66 -11.31
C HIS A 39 -8.45 -11.45 -11.26
N VAL A 40 -9.55 -10.88 -11.75
CA VAL A 40 -10.90 -11.45 -11.63
C VAL A 40 -11.29 -12.22 -12.90
N HIS A 41 -10.96 -11.67 -14.06
CA HIS A 41 -11.37 -12.23 -15.35
C HIS A 41 -10.23 -12.94 -16.09
N ASN A 42 -9.01 -12.94 -15.55
CA ASN A 42 -7.82 -13.50 -16.22
C ASN A 42 -7.57 -12.90 -17.62
N ILE A 43 -8.01 -11.67 -17.87
CA ILE A 43 -7.88 -11.00 -19.17
C ILE A 43 -6.56 -10.23 -19.23
N LYS A 44 -5.79 -10.45 -20.31
CA LYS A 44 -4.51 -9.77 -20.57
C LYS A 44 -3.54 -9.88 -19.38
N VAL A 45 -3.49 -11.05 -18.75
CA VAL A 45 -2.61 -11.33 -17.62
C VAL A 45 -1.15 -11.27 -18.08
N VAL A 46 -0.36 -10.48 -17.38
CA VAL A 46 1.09 -10.39 -17.57
C VAL A 46 1.74 -10.77 -16.25
N TRP A 47 2.58 -11.80 -16.30
CA TRP A 47 3.32 -12.27 -15.14
C TRP A 47 4.71 -11.64 -15.10
N ASN A 48 5.02 -10.96 -14.01
CA ASN A 48 6.37 -10.50 -13.69
C ASN A 48 7.04 -11.60 -12.89
N ARG A 49 8.17 -12.12 -13.38
CA ARG A 49 8.93 -13.20 -12.74
C ARG A 49 10.10 -12.64 -11.96
N CYS A 50 10.40 -13.27 -10.82
CA CYS A 50 11.67 -13.06 -10.15
C CYS A 50 12.79 -13.67 -11.00
N ASP A 51 13.93 -13.02 -11.01
CA ASP A 51 15.16 -13.47 -11.67
C ASP A 51 15.99 -14.38 -10.75
N SER A 52 15.70 -14.40 -9.45
CA SER A 52 16.44 -15.18 -8.45
C SER A 52 15.68 -16.42 -7.94
N CYS A 53 14.41 -16.61 -8.31
CA CYS A 53 13.62 -17.80 -7.98
C CYS A 53 12.38 -17.94 -8.89
N GLU A 54 11.61 -19.01 -8.71
CA GLU A 54 10.40 -19.30 -9.52
C GLU A 54 9.19 -18.41 -9.19
N TYR A 55 9.29 -17.50 -8.22
CA TYR A 55 8.20 -16.62 -7.83
C TYR A 55 7.76 -15.72 -8.99
N LYS A 56 6.44 -15.63 -9.21
CA LYS A 56 5.85 -14.74 -10.22
C LYS A 56 4.59 -14.06 -9.69
N VAL A 57 4.36 -12.83 -10.12
CA VAL A 57 3.21 -12.02 -9.69
C VAL A 57 2.76 -11.05 -10.78
N MET A 58 1.47 -10.72 -10.82
CA MET A 58 0.90 -9.83 -11.82
C MET A 58 1.30 -8.35 -11.66
N GLN A 59 1.60 -7.92 -10.44
CA GLN A 59 1.93 -6.52 -10.13
C GLN A 59 3.43 -6.35 -9.88
N ALA A 60 4.07 -5.45 -10.62
CA ALA A 60 5.50 -5.16 -10.49
C ALA A 60 5.90 -4.67 -9.09
N GLY A 61 5.03 -3.91 -8.41
CA GLY A 61 5.25 -3.48 -7.02
C GLY A 61 5.40 -4.65 -6.05
N ASN A 62 4.60 -5.70 -6.22
CA ASN A 62 4.68 -6.90 -5.39
C ASN A 62 5.96 -7.68 -5.66
N LEU A 63 6.42 -7.73 -6.93
CA LEU A 63 7.71 -8.35 -7.26
C LEU A 63 8.88 -7.59 -6.62
N LYS A 64 8.83 -6.25 -6.61
CA LYS A 64 9.84 -5.43 -5.93
C LYS A 64 9.86 -5.73 -4.42
N GLN A 65 8.70 -5.77 -3.77
CA GLN A 65 8.62 -6.13 -2.35
C GLN A 65 9.12 -7.54 -2.08
N HIS A 66 8.77 -8.51 -2.93
CA HIS A 66 9.28 -9.88 -2.83
C HIS A 66 10.82 -9.90 -2.89
N LYS A 67 11.42 -9.22 -3.88
CA LYS A 67 12.88 -9.11 -4.03
C LYS A 67 13.54 -8.51 -2.80
N GLN A 68 12.95 -7.45 -2.23
CA GLN A 68 13.43 -6.84 -0.99
C GLN A 68 13.34 -7.81 0.19
N ARG A 69 12.20 -8.48 0.38
CA ARG A 69 11.95 -9.31 1.57
C ARG A 69 12.76 -10.61 1.55
N ILE A 70 12.76 -11.30 0.42
CA ILE A 70 13.29 -12.67 0.28
C ILE A 70 14.74 -12.67 -0.18
N HIS A 71 15.10 -11.78 -1.13
CA HIS A 71 16.44 -11.77 -1.73
C HIS A 71 17.32 -10.61 -1.25
N ASN A 72 16.81 -9.71 -0.40
CA ASN A 72 17.50 -8.48 0.02
C ASN A 72 17.90 -7.55 -1.14
N ILE A 73 17.28 -7.70 -2.32
CA ILE A 73 17.60 -6.90 -3.49
C ILE A 73 16.83 -5.58 -3.44
N GLY A 74 17.54 -4.46 -3.55
CA GLY A 74 16.95 -3.12 -3.59
C GLY A 74 16.25 -2.72 -2.28
N VAL A 75 16.71 -3.26 -1.14
CA VAL A 75 16.17 -2.95 0.18
C VAL A 75 16.50 -1.51 0.55
N ILE A 76 15.47 -0.78 0.99
CA ILE A 76 15.62 0.47 1.74
C ILE A 76 15.15 0.15 3.14
N TRP A 77 16.03 0.28 4.12
CA TRP A 77 15.69 0.02 5.50
C TRP A 77 14.92 1.21 6.07
N HIS A 78 13.78 0.91 6.67
CA HIS A 78 12.98 1.86 7.43
C HIS A 78 13.37 1.72 8.90
N GLN A 79 13.99 2.75 9.44
CA GLN A 79 14.53 2.78 10.80
C GLN A 79 13.51 3.41 11.75
N CYS A 80 13.35 2.83 12.94
CA CYS A 80 12.65 3.48 14.05
C CYS A 80 13.56 4.52 14.71
N ASP A 81 12.96 5.60 15.21
CA ASP A 81 13.67 6.73 15.81
C ASP A 81 14.37 6.34 17.13
N SER A 82 13.88 5.29 17.81
CA SER A 82 14.54 4.65 18.96
C SER A 82 15.75 3.78 18.61
N TYR A 83 16.21 3.79 17.35
CA TYR A 83 17.38 3.08 16.79
C TYR A 83 17.43 1.54 16.90
N ASP A 84 16.58 0.91 17.72
CA ASP A 84 16.64 -0.54 17.97
C ASP A 84 15.94 -1.40 16.90
N TYR A 85 15.05 -0.83 16.10
CA TYR A 85 14.26 -1.57 15.12
C TYR A 85 14.39 -1.04 13.69
N LYS A 86 14.68 -1.95 12.76
CA LYS A 86 14.66 -1.68 11.32
C LYS A 86 13.82 -2.71 10.56
N ALA A 87 13.05 -2.22 9.60
CA ALA A 87 12.23 -3.06 8.74
C ALA A 87 12.55 -2.86 7.26
N LYS A 88 12.35 -3.91 6.46
CA LYS A 88 12.48 -3.85 5.00
C LYS A 88 11.27 -3.20 4.31
N GLN A 89 10.16 -2.99 5.04
CA GLN A 89 8.91 -2.44 4.53
C GLN A 89 8.36 -1.38 5.49
N ALA A 90 7.83 -0.28 4.94
CA ALA A 90 7.26 0.80 5.73
C ALA A 90 6.08 0.36 6.61
N GLY A 91 5.26 -0.58 6.13
CA GLY A 91 4.12 -1.10 6.88
C GLY A 91 4.53 -1.88 8.14
N ASP A 92 5.67 -2.56 8.09
CA ASP A 92 6.23 -3.27 9.25
C ASP A 92 6.72 -2.28 10.31
N LEU A 93 7.41 -1.21 9.89
CA LEU A 93 7.80 -0.13 10.80
C LEU A 93 6.59 0.56 11.43
N LYS A 94 5.56 0.87 10.63
CA LYS A 94 4.32 1.47 11.15
C LYS A 94 3.65 0.56 12.18
N ARG A 95 3.55 -0.74 11.90
CA ARG A 95 3.02 -1.71 12.86
C ARG A 95 3.86 -1.75 14.14
N HIS A 96 5.18 -1.76 14.01
CA HIS A 96 6.09 -1.69 15.15
C HIS A 96 5.80 -0.46 16.01
N LYS A 97 5.78 0.74 15.42
CA LYS A 97 5.47 2.00 16.12
C LYS A 97 4.12 1.94 16.82
N ARG A 98 3.05 1.48 16.17
CA ARG A 98 1.74 1.35 16.84
C ARG A 98 1.74 0.44 18.07
N THR A 99 2.58 -0.59 18.09
CA THR A 99 2.60 -1.59 19.18
C THR A 99 3.63 -1.28 20.27
N GLN A 100 4.75 -0.68 19.91
CA GLN A 100 5.88 -0.43 20.82
C GLN A 100 6.01 1.06 21.19
N HIS A 101 5.51 1.95 20.34
CA HIS A 101 5.52 3.42 20.48
C HIS A 101 4.11 4.01 20.25
N PRO A 102 3.06 3.55 20.95
CA PRO A 102 1.68 3.96 20.68
C PRO A 102 1.44 5.48 20.84
N ALA A 103 2.27 6.16 21.62
CA ALA A 103 2.25 7.62 21.80
C ALA A 103 2.85 8.41 20.63
N GLU A 104 3.61 7.78 19.73
CA GLU A 104 4.29 8.45 18.62
C GLU A 104 3.55 8.29 17.27
N ASP A 105 2.62 7.34 17.16
CA ASP A 105 1.97 6.98 15.88
C ASP A 105 0.61 7.69 15.68
N ASN A 106 0.12 8.43 16.67
CA ASN A 106 -1.10 9.23 16.59
C ASN A 106 -0.84 10.61 17.20
N ASN A 107 -1.52 11.63 16.67
CA ASN A 107 -1.53 13.03 17.11
C ASN A 107 -2.18 13.22 18.51
N TRP A 108 -1.73 12.40 19.44
CA TRP A 108 -2.30 12.19 20.74
C TRP A 108 -1.19 12.33 21.77
N SER A 109 -1.25 13.40 22.55
CA SER A 109 -0.32 13.64 23.64
C SER A 109 -0.89 13.07 24.93
N PHE A 110 0.01 12.55 25.77
CA PHE A 110 -0.33 12.12 27.11
C PHE A 110 -0.04 13.29 28.06
N ASN A 111 -1.03 13.64 28.88
CA ASN A 111 -0.82 14.58 29.99
C ASN A 111 -0.17 13.85 31.17
N GLU A 112 0.54 14.59 32.03
CA GLU A 112 1.24 14.04 33.19
C GLU A 112 0.30 13.32 34.19
N ASP A 113 -1.00 13.62 34.14
CA ASP A 113 -2.03 13.01 35.00
C ASP A 113 -2.65 11.71 34.43
N GLY A 114 -2.08 11.14 33.36
CA GLY A 114 -2.62 9.95 32.70
C GLY A 114 -3.88 10.21 31.86
N GLY A 115 -4.22 11.48 31.65
CA GLY A 115 -5.25 11.93 30.73
C GLY A 115 -4.77 11.84 29.28
N VAL A 116 -5.69 11.42 28.42
CA VAL A 116 -5.44 11.09 27.01
C VAL A 116 -6.19 12.26 26.30
N TRP A 117 -5.54 13.16 25.52
CA TRP A 117 -6.21 14.20 24.70
C TRP A 117 -5.67 14.33 23.25
N TRP A 118 -6.56 14.64 22.30
CA TRP A 118 -6.21 14.97 20.89
C TRP A 118 -5.60 16.37 20.79
N VAL A 119 -4.50 16.52 20.03
CA VAL A 119 -3.95 17.84 19.68
C VAL A 119 -4.53 18.26 18.33
N GLU A 120 -5.36 19.30 18.26
CA GLU A 120 -5.77 19.87 16.96
C GLU A 120 -4.67 20.83 16.43
N LEU A 121 -4.42 20.76 15.12
CA LEU A 121 -3.55 21.72 14.39
C LEU A 121 -4.29 23.03 14.13
#